data_AF-A0A3B3VF01-F1
#
_entry.id   AF-A0A3B3VF01-F1
#
_cell.length_a   1.000
_cell.length_b   1.000
_cell.length_c   1.000
_cell.angle_alpha   90.00
_cell.angle_beta   90.00
_cell.angle_gamma   90.00
#
_symmetry.space_group_name_H-M   'P 1'
#
loop_
_entity.id
_entity.type
_entity.pdbx_description
1 polymer ?
#
loop_
_entity_poly.entity_id
_entity_poly.type
_entity_poly.pdbx_seq_one_letter_code
_entity_poly.pdbx_strand_id
1 'polypeptide(L)'
;MVTLTAPYVSGFLAFRETPFLLEALQRLETSQPTLVPQVVFVDGNGLFHYREFGVACHLGVLSGLPCVGVAKNLLQVQGVLKDEEHQSQVRPPNDF
;
A
#
# COMPACT_ATOMS: atom_id res chain seq x y z
N MET A 1 8.86 16.85 -5.09
CA MET A 1 8.36 16.13 -6.28
C MET A 1 9.40 15.08 -6.63
N VAL A 2 8.99 13.85 -6.98
CA VAL A 2 9.90 12.75 -7.32
C VAL A 2 9.64 12.28 -8.75
N THR A 3 10.65 11.68 -9.39
CA THR A 3 10.54 11.13 -10.74
C THR A 3 10.62 9.61 -10.68
N LEU A 4 9.57 8.92 -11.11
CA LEU A 4 9.53 7.46 -11.12
C LEU A 4 10.25 6.91 -12.36
N THR A 5 11.48 6.45 -12.21
CA THR A 5 12.33 5.97 -13.32
C THR A 5 12.10 4.49 -13.65
N ALA A 6 11.70 3.68 -12.67
CA ALA A 6 11.34 2.28 -12.92
C ALA A 6 10.10 2.19 -13.84
N PRO A 7 10.02 1.20 -14.75
CA PRO A 7 8.88 1.02 -15.63
C PRO A 7 7.61 0.62 -14.88
N TYR A 8 6.44 0.91 -15.46
CA TYR A 8 5.18 0.40 -14.95
C TYR A 8 4.94 -1.04 -15.41
N VAL A 9 4.90 -1.96 -14.45
CA VAL A 9 4.49 -3.34 -14.68
C VAL A 9 3.44 -3.69 -13.62
N SER A 10 2.28 -4.15 -14.07
CA SER A 10 1.18 -4.57 -13.18
C SER A 10 1.68 -5.63 -12.20
N GLY A 11 1.39 -5.44 -10.91
CA GLY A 11 1.89 -6.30 -9.83
C GLY A 11 3.32 -5.99 -9.36
N PHE A 12 3.98 -4.96 -9.89
CA PHE A 12 5.32 -4.52 -9.46
C PHE A 12 5.37 -3.03 -9.11
N LEU A 13 4.22 -2.42 -8.80
CA LEU A 13 4.14 -0.99 -8.46
C LEU A 13 5.05 -0.60 -7.29
N ALA A 14 5.22 -1.49 -6.31
CA ALA A 14 6.08 -1.27 -5.15
C ALA A 14 7.53 -0.91 -5.55
N PHE A 15 8.06 -1.48 -6.64
CA PHE A 15 9.42 -1.14 -7.11
C PHE A 15 9.54 0.30 -7.61
N ARG A 16 8.42 0.93 -8.00
CA ARG A 16 8.41 2.34 -8.40
C ARG A 16 8.32 3.25 -7.19
N GLU A 17 7.50 2.91 -6.20
CA GLU A 17 7.12 3.85 -5.12
C GLU A 17 7.92 3.65 -3.84
N THR A 18 8.18 2.42 -3.43
CA THR A 18 8.81 2.09 -2.14
C THR A 18 10.16 2.79 -1.91
N PRO A 19 11.07 2.95 -2.89
CA PRO A 19 12.32 3.67 -2.66
C PRO A 19 12.12 5.11 -2.16
N PHE A 20 11.15 5.82 -2.75
CA PHE A 20 10.87 7.22 -2.38
C PHE A 20 10.12 7.33 -1.06
N LEU A 21 9.24 6.36 -0.76
CA LEU A 21 8.54 6.29 0.53
C LEU A 21 9.52 5.98 1.68
N LEU A 22 10.46 5.05 1.45
CA LEU A 22 11.50 4.72 2.41
C LEU A 22 12.41 5.92 2.69
N GLU A 23 12.82 6.64 1.65
CA GLU A 23 13.60 7.87 1.78
C GLU A 23 12.86 8.92 2.64
N ALA A 24 11.55 9.08 2.46
CA ALA A 24 10.75 10.00 3.26
C ALA A 24 10.73 9.60 4.75
N LEU A 25 10.59 8.30 5.06
CA LEU A 25 10.63 7.79 6.43
C LEU A 25 12.01 7.99 7.07
N GLN A 26 13.09 7.71 6.34
CA GLN A 26 14.47 7.89 6.82
C GLN A 26 14.78 9.37 7.10
N ARG A 27 14.27 10.29 6.26
CA ARG A 27 14.38 11.73 6.50
C ARG A 27 13.63 12.15 7.76
N LEU A 28 12.44 11.60 8.01
CA LEU A 28 11.69 11.88 9.23
C LEU A 28 12.44 11.37 10.48
N GLU A 29 12.94 10.13 10.42
CA GLU A 29 13.74 9.54 11.50
C GLU A 29 14.97 10.38 11.83
N THR A 30 15.66 10.90 10.81
CA THR A 30 16.86 11.74 11.00
C THR A 30 16.52 13.14 11.49
N SER A 31 15.48 13.78 10.94
CA SER A 31 15.18 15.20 11.21
C SER A 31 14.30 15.42 12.45
N GLN A 32 13.40 14.48 12.75
CA GLN A 32 12.43 14.57 13.84
C GLN A 32 12.19 13.17 14.44
N PRO A 33 13.20 12.58 15.11
CA PRO A 33 13.14 11.19 15.61
C PRO A 33 11.99 10.93 16.59
N THR A 34 11.53 11.95 17.31
CA THR A 34 10.39 11.86 18.24
C THR A 34 9.04 11.73 17.54
N LEU A 35 8.99 11.95 16.23
CA LEU A 35 7.78 11.88 15.40
C LEU A 35 7.77 10.67 14.45
N VAL A 36 8.71 9.74 14.61
CA VAL A 36 8.69 8.48 13.85
C VAL A 36 7.40 7.72 14.16
N PRO A 37 6.64 7.29 13.13
CA PRO A 37 5.36 6.64 13.35
C PRO A 37 5.55 5.23 13.92
N GLN A 38 4.64 4.82 14.81
CA GLN A 38 4.58 3.44 15.29
C GLN A 38 3.95 2.48 14.28
N VAL A 39 3.17 3.01 13.34
CA VAL A 39 2.52 2.27 12.25
C VAL A 39 2.33 3.19 11.04
N VAL A 40 2.50 2.64 9.83
CA VAL A 40 2.29 3.37 8.57
C VAL A 40 1.08 2.78 7.85
N PHE A 41 0.11 3.63 7.54
CA PHE A 41 -0.98 3.30 6.62
C PHE A 41 -0.56 3.65 5.20
N VAL A 42 -0.55 2.66 4.32
CA VAL A 42 -0.10 2.80 2.93
C VAL A 42 -1.31 2.68 2.01
N ASP A 43 -1.50 3.67 1.13
CA ASP A 43 -2.54 3.61 0.09
C ASP A 43 -2.15 2.57 -0.98
N GLY A 44 -2.57 1.33 -0.75
CA GLY A 44 -2.17 0.19 -1.55
C GLY A 44 -2.33 -1.12 -0.80
N ASN A 45 -2.03 -2.23 -1.47
CA ASN A 45 -2.18 -3.56 -0.88
C ASN A 45 -0.93 -3.98 -0.08
N GLY A 46 -1.14 -4.84 0.92
CA GLY A 46 -0.11 -5.57 1.64
C GLY A 46 -0.04 -7.03 1.17
N LEU A 47 -0.35 -7.97 2.07
CA LEU A 47 -0.38 -9.41 1.78
C LEU A 47 -1.42 -9.76 0.69
N PHE A 48 -2.50 -9.00 0.60
CA PHE A 48 -3.54 -9.19 -0.42
C PHE A 48 -3.08 -8.70 -1.81
N HIS A 49 -2.18 -9.45 -2.44
CA HIS A 49 -1.50 -9.08 -3.69
C HIS A 49 -1.19 -10.32 -4.53
N TYR A 50 -0.96 -10.16 -5.85
CA TYR A 50 -0.69 -11.26 -6.79
C TYR A 50 0.43 -12.21 -6.35
N ARG A 51 1.36 -11.71 -5.53
CA ARG A 51 2.54 -12.41 -5.02
C ARG A 51 2.65 -12.36 -3.51
N GLU A 52 1.55 -12.06 -2.82
CA GLU A 52 1.51 -11.95 -1.37
C GLU A 52 2.47 -10.89 -0.79
N PHE A 53 2.87 -9.93 -1.62
CA PHE A 53 3.87 -8.94 -1.29
C PHE A 53 3.63 -7.62 -2.02
N GLY A 54 2.60 -6.89 -1.58
CA GLY A 54 2.26 -5.56 -2.08
C GLY A 54 3.13 -4.46 -1.49
N VAL A 55 2.84 -3.20 -1.86
CA VAL A 55 3.62 -2.01 -1.46
C VAL A 55 3.71 -1.83 0.06
N ALA A 56 2.66 -2.15 0.81
CA ALA A 56 2.68 -2.02 2.27
C ALA A 56 3.62 -3.04 2.93
N CYS A 57 3.64 -4.28 2.43
CA CYS A 57 4.59 -5.30 2.90
C CYS A 57 6.02 -4.94 2.53
N HIS A 58 6.23 -4.47 1.29
CA HIS A 58 7.56 -4.08 0.81
C HIS A 58 8.13 -2.93 1.65
N LEU A 59 7.33 -1.89 1.89
CA LEU A 59 7.73 -0.77 2.74
C LEU A 59 7.99 -1.21 4.18
N GLY A 60 7.11 -2.02 4.77
CA GLY A 60 7.26 -2.49 6.15
C GLY A 60 8.51 -3.33 6.38
N VAL A 61 8.82 -4.24 5.46
CA VAL A 61 10.05 -5.05 5.54
C VAL A 61 11.31 -4.19 5.45
N LEU A 62 11.36 -3.21 4.53
CA LEU A 62 12.55 -2.37 4.34
C LEU A 62 12.72 -1.30 5.42
N SER A 63 11.62 -0.72 5.91
CA SER A 63 11.64 0.30 6.96
C SER A 63 11.74 -0.29 8.37
N GLY A 64 11.41 -1.57 8.56
CA GLY A 64 11.26 -2.18 9.88
C GLY A 64 10.02 -1.71 10.65
N LEU A 65 9.17 -0.88 10.05
CA LEU A 65 7.97 -0.34 10.68
C LEU A 65 6.74 -1.22 10.39
N PRO A 66 5.84 -1.40 11.37
CA PRO A 66 4.52 -1.97 11.11
C PRO A 66 3.79 -1.21 10.01
N CYS A 67 3.28 -1.91 9.00
CA CYS A 67 2.59 -1.32 7.87
C CYS A 67 1.24 -1.98 7.61
N VAL A 68 0.22 -1.16 7.34
CA VAL A 68 -1.14 -1.59 6.96
C VAL A 68 -1.45 -1.07 5.56
N GLY A 69 -1.77 -1.98 4.64
CA GLY A 69 -2.24 -1.61 3.31
C GLY A 69 -3.73 -1.27 3.33
N VAL A 70 -4.09 -0.07 2.88
CA VAL A 70 -5.47 0.43 2.79
C VAL A 70 -5.78 0.72 1.32
N ALA A 71 -6.17 -0.32 0.60
CA ALA A 71 -6.53 -0.20 -0.81
C ALA A 71 -7.98 0.30 -0.98
N LYS A 72 -8.18 1.25 -1.91
CA LYS A 72 -9.51 1.82 -2.23
C LYS A 72 -10.35 0.95 -3.16
N ASN A 73 -9.70 0.06 -3.91
CA ASN A 73 -10.33 -0.82 -4.88
C ASN A 73 -9.95 -2.27 -4.57
N LEU A 74 -10.91 -3.18 -4.72
CA LEU A 74 -10.67 -4.60 -4.57
C LEU A 74 -9.70 -5.10 -5.65
N LEU A 75 -8.57 -5.62 -5.21
CA LEU A 75 -7.68 -6.40 -6.06
C LEU A 75 -8.23 -7.82 -6.20
N GLN A 76 -8.37 -8.31 -7.43
CA GLN A 76 -8.93 -9.64 -7.68
C GLN A 76 -7.80 -10.68 -7.69
N VAL A 77 -7.51 -11.26 -6.53
CA VAL A 77 -6.46 -12.26 -6.30
C VAL A 77 -6.97 -13.33 -5.33
N GLN A 78 -6.29 -14.49 -5.27
CA GLN A 78 -6.62 -15.56 -4.32
C GLN A 78 -8.09 -16.03 -4.41
N GLY A 79 -8.69 -16.00 -5.61
CA GLY A 79 -10.09 -16.38 -5.83
C GLY A 79 -11.12 -15.34 -5.39
N VAL A 80 -10.68 -14.20 -4.85
CA VAL A 80 -11.57 -13.08 -4.51
C VAL A 80 -11.87 -12.29 -5.77
N LEU A 81 -13.16 -12.19 -6.10
CA LEU A 81 -13.65 -11.54 -7.31
C LEU A 81 -14.50 -10.32 -6.98
N LYS A 82 -14.56 -9.38 -7.91
CA LYS A 82 -15.47 -8.23 -7.82
C LYS A 82 -16.85 -8.61 -8.37
N ASP A 83 -17.49 -9.55 -7.69
CA ASP A 83 -18.80 -10.11 -8.07
C ASP A 83 -19.98 -9.30 -7.49
N GLU A 84 -21.20 -9.74 -7.78
CA GLU A 84 -22.44 -9.09 -7.32
C GLU A 84 -22.56 -9.07 -5.80
N GLU A 85 -22.07 -10.12 -5.13
CA GLU A 85 -22.05 -10.20 -3.67
C GLU A 85 -21.15 -9.11 -3.08
N HIS A 86 -19.92 -9.00 -3.57
CA HIS A 86 -19.02 -7.90 -3.17
C HIS A 86 -19.63 -6.52 -3.49
N GLN A 87 -20.25 -6.34 -4.66
CA GLN A 87 -20.93 -5.08 -5.00
C GLN A 87 -22.10 -4.77 -4.06
N SER A 88 -22.76 -5.76 -3.47
CA SER A 88 -23.84 -5.54 -2.51
C SER A 88 -23.32 -5.03 -1.16
N GLN A 89 -22.13 -5.44 -0.75
CA GLN A 89 -21.51 -5.09 0.54
C GLN A 89 -20.83 -3.72 0.54
N VAL A 90 -20.34 -3.26 -0.62
CA VAL A 90 -19.59 -2.00 -0.76
C VAL A 90 -20.47 -0.85 -1.24
N ARG A 91 -21.73 -1.12 -1.62
CA ARG A 91 -22.68 -0.04 -1.94
C ARG A 91 -22.83 0.86 -0.71
N PRO A 92 -22.59 2.18 -0.83
CA PRO A 92 -22.96 3.08 0.24
C PRO A 92 -24.46 2.87 0.53
N PRO A 93 -24.88 2.86 1.80
CA PRO A 93 -26.31 2.87 2.09
C PRO A 93 -26.90 4.05 1.32
N ASN A 94 -27.93 3.79 0.52
CA ASN A 94 -28.58 4.80 -0.31
C ASN A 94 -28.70 6.10 0.48
N ASP A 95 -28.14 7.19 -0.04
CA ASP A 95 -28.28 8.53 0.51
C ASP A 95 -29.75 8.75 0.90
N PHE A 96 -29.99 9.14 2.16
CA PHE A 96 -31.30 9.58 2.64
C PHE A 96 -31.75 10.85 1.91
#